data_AF-A0A975XLN5-F1
#
_entry.id   AF-A0A975XLN5-F1
#
_cell.length_a   1.000
_cell.length_b   1.000
_cell.length_c   1.000
_cell.angle_alpha   90.00
_cell.angle_beta   90.00
_cell.angle_gamma   90.00
#
_symmetry.space_group_name_H-M   'P 1'
#
loop_
_entity.id
_entity.type
_entity.pdbx_description
1 polymer ?
#
loop_
_entity_poly.entity_id
_entity_poly.type
_entity_poly.pdbx_seq_one_letter_code
_entity_poly.pdbx_strand_id
1 'polypeptide(L)'
;MAGTRSKQPTHSGEGHLVSNLVTFIIFLAIFAVGLYSLSWLSLDNVWPMVICLALGTLAYFVPFVTGRSDTAKELAEGRVAGK
;
A
#
# COMPACT_ATOMS: atom_id res chain seq x y z
N MET A 1 -13.38 -20.89 -37.75
CA MET A 1 -12.68 -20.86 -36.45
C MET A 1 -12.66 -19.42 -35.96
N ALA A 2 -13.70 -18.99 -35.25
CA ALA A 2 -13.78 -17.63 -34.72
C ALA A 2 -12.90 -17.56 -33.48
N GLY A 3 -11.72 -16.94 -33.60
CA GLY A 3 -10.83 -16.70 -32.49
C GLY A 3 -11.53 -15.82 -31.46
N THR A 4 -11.80 -16.37 -30.29
CA THR A 4 -12.21 -15.61 -29.12
C THR A 4 -11.02 -14.72 -28.73
N ARG A 5 -11.00 -13.48 -29.23
CA ARG A 5 -10.09 -12.45 -28.72
C ARG A 5 -10.39 -12.32 -27.23
N SER A 6 -9.59 -12.95 -26.39
CA SER A 6 -9.57 -12.65 -24.97
C SER A 6 -9.27 -11.16 -24.87
N LYS A 7 -10.27 -10.37 -24.49
CA LYS A 7 -10.03 -9.01 -24.02
C LYS A 7 -9.01 -9.18 -22.90
N GLN A 8 -7.75 -8.78 -23.13
CA GLN A 8 -6.80 -8.76 -22.03
C GLN A 8 -7.48 -7.96 -20.92
N PRO A 9 -7.58 -8.51 -19.69
CA PRO A 9 -8.07 -7.73 -18.59
C PRO A 9 -7.20 -6.48 -18.56
N THR A 10 -7.81 -5.31 -18.75
CA THR A 10 -7.13 -4.06 -18.50
C THR A 10 -6.82 -4.06 -17.01
N HIS A 11 -5.64 -4.57 -16.66
CA HIS A 11 -5.13 -4.63 -15.30
C HIS A 11 -4.71 -3.23 -14.80
N SER A 12 -5.11 -2.18 -15.52
CA SER A 12 -4.60 -0.81 -15.32
C SER A 12 -5.22 -0.08 -14.14
N GLY A 13 -5.95 -0.75 -13.24
CA GLY A 13 -6.60 -0.10 -12.11
C GLY A 13 -7.71 0.87 -12.53
N GLU A 14 -8.35 0.61 -13.68
CA GLU A 14 -9.50 1.36 -14.17
C GLU A 14 -10.61 1.31 -13.10
N GLY A 15 -11.01 2.47 -12.56
CA GLY A 15 -11.95 2.59 -11.45
C GLY A 15 -11.34 2.68 -10.03
N HIS A 16 -10.03 2.51 -9.86
CA HIS A 16 -9.37 2.53 -8.55
C HIS A 16 -8.48 3.76 -8.29
N LEU A 17 -8.62 4.83 -9.08
CA LEU A 17 -7.84 6.07 -8.94
C LEU A 17 -7.90 6.62 -7.51
N VAL A 18 -9.10 6.78 -6.96
CA VAL A 18 -9.31 7.34 -5.62
C VAL A 18 -8.67 6.46 -4.55
N SER A 19 -8.88 5.15 -4.63
CA SER A 19 -8.29 4.18 -3.68
C SER A 19 -6.76 4.21 -3.73
N ASN A 20 -6.18 4.28 -4.95
CA ASN A 20 -4.74 4.36 -5.13
C ASN A 20 -4.17 5.69 -4.62
N LEU A 21 -4.86 6.81 -4.88
CA LEU A 21 -4.46 8.13 -4.40
C LEU A 21 -4.50 8.22 -2.87
N VAL A 22 -5.55 7.71 -2.23
CA VAL A 22 -5.64 7.66 -0.76
C VAL A 22 -4.49 6.82 -0.19
N THR A 23 -4.22 5.65 -0.79
CA THR A 23 -3.11 4.79 -0.38
C THR A 23 -1.78 5.52 -0.51
N PHE A 24 -1.55 6.23 -1.62
CA PHE A 24 -0.35 7.04 -1.83
C PHE A 24 -0.18 8.12 -0.78
N ILE A 25 -1.25 8.88 -0.47
CA ILE A 25 -1.20 9.96 0.54
C ILE A 25 -0.86 9.40 1.92
N ILE A 26 -1.41 8.23 2.29
CA ILE A 26 -1.11 7.59 3.58
C ILE A 26 0.38 7.25 3.68
N PHE A 27 0.95 6.57 2.69
CA PHE A 27 2.37 6.22 2.71
C PHE A 27 3.28 7.44 2.60
N LEU A 28 2.88 8.46 1.82
CA LEU A 28 3.60 9.72 1.74
C LEU A 28 3.64 10.43 3.09
N ALA A 29 2.53 10.47 3.81
CA ALA A 29 2.44 11.06 5.14
C ALA A 29 3.33 10.31 6.15
N ILE A 30 3.26 8.97 6.18
CA ILE A 30 4.12 8.14 7.05
C ILE A 30 5.60 8.41 6.75
N PHE A 31 5.97 8.47 5.47
CA PHE A 31 7.33 8.77 5.06
C PHE A 31 7.78 10.18 5.47
N ALA A 32 6.94 11.19 5.25
CA ALA A 32 7.23 12.57 5.63
C ALA A 32 7.40 12.74 7.16
N VAL A 33 6.58 12.06 7.96
CA VAL A 33 6.73 12.03 9.43
C VAL A 33 8.05 11.37 9.81
N GLY A 34 8.45 10.29 9.12
CA GLY A 34 9.76 9.66 9.33
C GLY A 34 10.92 10.62 9.05
N LEU A 35 10.89 11.33 7.91
CA LEU A 35 11.90 12.34 7.58
C LEU A 35 11.94 13.48 8.60
N TYR A 36 10.78 13.97 9.02
CA TYR A 36 10.69 15.03 10.02
C TYR A 36 11.26 14.57 11.36
N SER A 37 10.95 13.34 11.78
CA SER A 37 11.48 12.74 13.01
C SER A 37 13.02 12.75 13.04
N LEU A 38 13.66 12.45 11.90
CA LEU A 38 15.13 12.44 11.80
C LEU A 38 15.78 13.81 12.05
N SER A 39 15.03 14.91 11.93
CA SER A 39 15.54 16.26 12.25
C SER A 39 15.92 16.42 13.73
N TRP A 40 15.41 15.55 14.62
CA TRP A 40 15.74 15.54 16.04
C TRP A 40 16.67 14.40 16.47
N LEU A 41 17.20 13.65 15.51
CA LEU A 41 18.12 12.55 15.80
C LEU A 41 19.47 13.10 16.24
N SER A 42 19.86 12.74 17.45
CA SER A 42 21.15 13.06 18.05
C SER A 42 21.69 11.84 18.79
N LEU A 43 22.99 11.78 19.05
CA LEU A 43 23.58 10.67 19.83
C LEU A 43 22.97 10.54 21.23
N ASP A 44 22.53 11.67 21.81
CA ASP A 44 21.86 11.70 23.12
C ASP A 44 20.35 11.41 23.05
N ASN A 45 19.77 11.38 21.85
CA ASN A 45 18.33 11.22 21.66
C ASN A 45 18.01 10.12 20.64
N VAL A 46 17.78 8.92 21.16
CA VAL A 46 17.50 7.71 20.35
C VAL A 46 16.04 7.59 19.91
N TRP A 47 15.12 8.38 20.48
CA TRP A 47 13.68 8.27 20.22
C TRP A 47 13.27 8.43 18.77
N PRO A 48 13.90 9.31 17.96
CA PRO A 48 13.62 9.39 16.53
C PRO A 48 13.82 8.06 15.77
N MET A 49 14.79 7.24 16.17
CA MET A 49 14.96 5.90 15.58
C MET A 49 13.80 4.98 15.93
N VAL A 50 13.31 5.04 17.17
CA VAL A 50 12.15 4.25 17.62
C VAL A 50 10.89 4.67 16.84
N ILE A 51 10.71 5.96 16.60
CA ILE A 51 9.60 6.48 15.78
C ILE A 51 9.68 5.93 14.36
N CYS A 52 10.87 5.92 13.73
CA CYS A 52 11.04 5.32 12.40
C CYS A 52 10.66 3.82 12.38
N LEU A 53 11.05 3.05 13.39
CA LEU A 53 10.67 1.64 13.50
C LEU A 53 9.16 1.47 13.66
N ALA A 54 8.54 2.25 14.54
CA ALA A 54 7.10 2.21 14.76
C ALA A 54 6.32 2.61 13.50
N LEU A 55 6.76 3.63 12.77
CA LEU A 55 6.18 4.03 11.49
C LEU A 55 6.33 2.93 10.43
N GLY A 56 7.46 2.22 10.39
CA GLY A 56 7.65 1.06 9.52
C GLY A 56 6.67 -0.07 9.84
N THR A 57 6.47 -0.38 11.13
CA THR A 57 5.47 -1.34 11.57
C THR A 57 4.05 -0.89 11.22
N LEU A 58 3.71 0.39 11.40
CA LEU A 58 2.40 0.94 11.07
C LEU A 58 2.14 0.87 9.56
N ALA A 59 3.14 1.23 8.73
CA ALA A 59 3.09 1.09 7.29
C ALA A 59 2.77 -0.34 6.83
N TYR A 60 3.31 -1.34 7.54
CA TYR A 60 3.00 -2.76 7.28
C TYR A 60 1.53 -3.10 7.60
N PHE A 61 0.90 -2.45 8.57
CA PHE A 61 -0.51 -2.68 8.92
C PHE A 61 -1.52 -1.97 8.00
N VAL A 62 -1.14 -0.88 7.34
CA VAL A 62 -2.00 -0.14 6.39
C VAL A 62 -2.71 -1.04 5.36
N PRO A 63 -2.06 -2.00 4.66
CA PRO A 63 -2.73 -2.89 3.71
C PRO A 63 -3.77 -3.82 4.35
N PHE A 64 -3.61 -4.21 5.61
CA PHE A 64 -4.59 -5.04 6.33
C PHE A 64 -5.86 -4.24 6.63
N VAL A 65 -5.72 -2.98 7.06
CA VAL A 65 -6.86 -2.12 7.40
C VAL A 65 -7.61 -1.64 6.14
N THR A 66 -6.90 -1.47 5.03
CA THR A 66 -7.48 -1.01 3.74
C THR A 66 -8.09 -2.14 2.90
N GLY A 67 -8.11 -3.38 3.40
CA GLY A 67 -8.65 -4.56 2.68
C GLY A 67 -7.84 -4.99 1.46
N ARG A 68 -6.66 -4.39 1.24
CA ARG A 68 -5.80 -4.71 0.09
C ARG A 68 -5.06 -6.04 0.27
N SER A 69 -5.01 -6.57 1.49
CA SER A 69 -4.41 -7.87 1.83
C SER A 69 -5.17 -9.08 1.24
N ASP A 70 -6.46 -8.95 0.95
CA ASP A 70 -7.30 -10.05 0.46
C ASP A 70 -7.05 -10.41 -1.02
N THR A 71 -6.35 -9.54 -1.75
CA THR A 71 -6.04 -9.71 -3.19
C THR A 71 -5.34 -11.04 -3.48
N ALA A 72 -4.40 -11.47 -2.63
CA ALA A 72 -3.66 -12.72 -2.84
C ALA A 72 -4.54 -13.96 -2.66
N LYS A 73 -5.48 -13.90 -1.71
CA LYS A 73 -6.45 -14.97 -1.45
C LYS A 73 -7.47 -15.07 -2.58
N GLU A 74 -7.98 -13.94 -3.07
CA GLU A 74 -8.92 -13.89 -4.18
C GLU A 74 -8.34 -14.52 -5.46
N LEU A 75 -7.07 -14.20 -5.77
CA LEU A 75 -6.34 -14.77 -6.91
C LEU A 75 -6.08 -16.29 -6.75
N ALA A 76 -5.81 -16.76 -5.53
CA ALA A 76 -5.60 -18.18 -5.25
C ALA A 76 -6.89 -19.01 -5.34
N GLU A 77 -8.04 -18.40 -5.03
CA GLU A 77 -9.37 -19.02 -5.16
C GLU A 77 -9.88 -19.07 -6.61
N GLY A 78 -9.11 -18.57 -7.58
CA GLY A 78 -9.50 -18.53 -9.00
C GLY A 78 -10.60 -17.52 -9.29
N ARG A 79 -10.89 -16.60 -8.35
CA ARG A 79 -11.80 -15.50 -8.58
C ARG A 79 -11.03 -14.41 -9.33
N VAL A 80 -11.46 -14.11 -10.55
CA VAL A 80 -10.94 -12.98 -11.30
C VAL A 80 -11.38 -11.73 -10.54
N ALA A 81 -10.41 -10.96 -10.04
CA ALA A 81 -10.66 -9.67 -9.42
C ALA A 81 -11.60 -8.85 -10.32
N GLY A 82 -12.85 -8.68 -9.87
CA GLY A 82 -13.92 -8.07 -10.66
C GLY A 82 -14.93 -9.07 -11.21
N LYS A 83 -15.86 -9.49 -10.35
CA LYS A 83 -17.29 -9.44 -10.69
C LYS A 83 -17.97 -8.46 -9.76
#